data_AF-A0A812MKE7-F1
#
_entry.id   AF-A0A812MKE7-F1
#
_cell.length_a   1.000
_cell.length_b   1.000
_cell.length_c   1.000
_cell.angle_alpha   90.00
_cell.angle_beta   90.00
_cell.angle_gamma   90.00
#
_symmetry.space_group_name_H-M   'P 1'
#
loop_
_entity.id
_entity.type
_entity.pdbx_description
1 polymer ?
#
loop_
_entity_poly.entity_id
_entity_poly.type
_entity_poly.pdbx_seq_one_letter_code
_entity_poly.pdbx_strand_id
1 'polypeptide(L)'
;MALGSEWSGGSSPARKWWGPLDGPKPDLPSAGTAPSGWQEERKIDPQEEQLAIAAKNEAAQLRRKLKSLRAEIAKRNAALELLPGGSLLGADQLLRGFRQVSLRSFWELVREGNSEALRQDDGFVQCVGKSCFQGQDAHVMPALDITACKQLCRAGTGSGAYGAFVVQGGYAFFRQQPVGQCRQQLRDEPNATTYLNSSLEAAALCADIRKAVARRQELRKQDRRGEAAPAANSAPMVETWRSLEAELRRKSTHSLELHRRVHDLEEELQKQLQGTDTRMEQVLSAVRSAAMHLKSEAARNDK
;
A
#
# COMPACT_ATOMS: atom_id res chain seq x y z
N MET A 1 25.23 -40.63 -28.74
CA MET A 1 23.85 -40.32 -29.17
C MET A 1 23.61 -38.86 -28.81
N ALA A 2 23.64 -37.98 -29.81
CA ALA A 2 23.44 -36.55 -29.67
C ALA A 2 21.98 -36.24 -29.96
N LEU A 3 21.28 -35.58 -29.03
CA LEU A 3 19.96 -35.04 -29.27
C LEU A 3 20.11 -33.53 -29.44
N GLY A 4 19.97 -33.09 -30.69
CA GLY A 4 19.88 -31.68 -31.06
C GLY A 4 18.47 -31.16 -30.77
N SER A 5 18.39 -30.04 -30.04
CA SER A 5 17.15 -29.33 -29.82
C SER A 5 17.03 -28.20 -30.84
N GLU A 6 16.16 -28.41 -31.84
CA GLU A 6 15.72 -27.39 -32.79
C GLU A 6 14.95 -26.28 -32.04
N TRP A 7 15.50 -25.06 -32.06
CA TRP A 7 14.78 -23.86 -31.65
C TRP A 7 13.95 -23.36 -32.83
N SER A 8 12.65 -23.65 -32.79
CA SER A 8 11.67 -23.11 -33.75
C SER A 8 11.44 -21.62 -33.48
N GLY A 9 11.62 -20.80 -34.51
CA GLY A 9 11.46 -19.35 -34.48
C GLY A 9 10.06 -18.91 -34.04
N GLY A 10 10.00 -18.18 -32.93
CA GLY A 10 8.80 -17.50 -32.45
C GLY A 10 8.42 -16.35 -33.36
N SER A 11 7.28 -16.50 -34.04
CA SER A 11 6.64 -15.46 -34.84
C SER A 11 6.24 -14.29 -33.95
N SER A 12 6.67 -13.08 -34.32
CA SER A 12 6.42 -11.84 -33.59
C SER A 12 4.92 -11.55 -33.53
N PRO A 13 4.30 -11.30 -32.35
CA PRO A 13 2.88 -11.01 -32.27
C PRO A 13 2.61 -9.64 -32.90
N ALA A 14 1.93 -9.65 -34.05
CA ALA A 14 1.42 -8.45 -34.71
C ALA A 14 0.61 -7.63 -33.69
N ARG A 15 1.04 -6.38 -33.48
CA ARG A 15 0.35 -5.41 -32.60
C ARG A 15 -1.09 -5.23 -33.08
N LYS A 16 -2.05 -5.74 -32.31
CA LYS A 16 -3.48 -5.51 -32.51
C LYS A 16 -3.78 -4.02 -32.32
N TRP A 17 -4.19 -3.37 -33.40
CA TRP A 17 -4.70 -2.01 -33.42
C TRP A 17 -6.12 -2.00 -32.84
N TRP A 18 -6.34 -1.23 -31.77
CA TRP A 18 -7.65 -1.03 -31.15
C TRP A 18 -8.19 0.34 -31.56
N GLY A 19 -8.90 0.40 -32.69
CA GLY A 19 -9.61 1.60 -33.17
C GLY A 19 -11.05 1.26 -33.57
N PRO A 20 -11.95 2.25 -33.61
CA PRO A 20 -13.37 2.04 -33.92
C PRO A 20 -13.57 1.38 -35.29
N LEU A 21 -14.51 0.43 -35.34
CA LEU A 21 -14.63 -0.65 -36.32
C LEU A 21 -14.90 -0.26 -37.79
N ASP A 22 -15.09 1.01 -38.16
CA ASP A 22 -15.52 1.39 -39.52
C ASP A 22 -14.71 2.54 -40.15
N GLY A 23 -13.54 2.88 -39.61
CA GLY A 23 -12.67 3.91 -40.19
C GLY A 23 -11.62 3.34 -41.17
N PRO A 24 -11.33 4.01 -42.31
CA PRO A 24 -10.18 3.65 -43.14
C PRO A 24 -8.90 3.75 -42.31
N LYS A 25 -8.12 2.67 -42.30
CA LYS A 25 -6.85 2.56 -41.58
C LYS A 25 -5.92 3.69 -42.07
N PRO A 26 -5.41 4.57 -41.19
CA PRO A 26 -4.47 5.60 -41.61
C PRO A 26 -3.20 4.92 -42.17
N ASP A 27 -2.76 5.36 -43.34
CA ASP A 27 -1.50 4.93 -43.93
C ASP A 27 -0.37 5.33 -42.99
N LEU A 28 0.11 4.37 -42.20
CA LEU A 28 1.31 4.54 -41.40
C LEU A 28 2.47 4.75 -42.38
N PRO A 29 3.27 5.82 -42.22
CA PRO A 29 4.43 6.03 -43.06
C PRO A 29 5.30 4.77 -43.00
N SER A 30 5.46 4.14 -44.16
CA SER A 30 6.29 2.95 -44.36
C SER A 30 7.61 3.17 -43.63
N ALA A 31 8.00 2.21 -42.79
CA ALA A 31 9.14 2.29 -41.88
C ALA A 31 10.39 2.79 -42.63
N GLY A 32 10.56 4.11 -42.63
CA GLY A 32 11.69 4.77 -43.23
C GLY A 32 12.90 4.34 -42.43
N THR A 33 13.85 3.72 -43.12
CA THR A 33 15.21 3.44 -42.67
C THR A 33 15.67 4.53 -41.72
N ALA A 34 15.72 4.21 -40.43
CA ALA A 34 16.17 5.16 -39.42
C ALA A 34 17.57 5.64 -39.85
N PRO A 35 17.80 6.96 -40.00
CA PRO A 35 19.08 7.47 -40.44
C PRO A 35 20.16 7.02 -39.46
N SER A 36 21.10 6.19 -39.91
CA SER A 36 22.16 5.58 -39.10
C SER A 36 23.24 6.58 -38.64
N GLY A 37 22.93 7.88 -38.61
CA GLY A 37 23.90 8.96 -38.46
C GLY A 37 24.01 9.59 -37.08
N TRP A 38 23.21 9.17 -36.10
CA TRP A 38 23.19 9.77 -34.76
C TRP A 38 23.85 8.87 -33.70
N GLN A 39 25.04 8.35 -33.98
CA GLN A 39 25.98 7.94 -32.93
C GLN A 39 26.93 9.09 -32.66
N GLU A 40 26.36 10.19 -32.17
CA GLU A 40 27.17 11.28 -31.63
C GLU A 40 27.65 10.79 -30.26
N GLU A 41 28.88 10.26 -30.21
CA GLU A 41 29.60 9.91 -28.99
C GLU A 41 29.69 11.15 -28.11
N ARG A 42 28.66 11.37 -27.30
CA ARG A 42 28.73 12.36 -26.23
C ARG A 42 29.81 11.88 -25.28
N LYS A 43 30.98 12.48 -25.38
CA LYS A 43 32.04 12.38 -24.37
C LYS A 43 31.46 12.95 -23.08
N ILE A 44 30.92 12.06 -22.26
CA ILE A 44 30.45 12.40 -20.92
C ILE A 44 31.69 12.89 -20.16
N ASP A 45 31.56 14.04 -19.51
CA ASP A 45 32.64 14.61 -18.72
C ASP A 45 33.01 13.59 -17.62
N PRO A 46 34.28 13.15 -17.51
CA PRO A 46 34.70 12.18 -16.49
C PRO A 46 34.33 12.61 -15.07
N GLN A 47 34.17 13.91 -14.81
CA GLN A 47 33.72 14.41 -13.51
C GLN A 47 32.23 14.14 -13.26
N GLU A 48 31.38 14.24 -14.28
CA GLU A 48 29.94 13.92 -14.18
C GLU A 48 29.73 12.41 -13.99
N GLU A 49 30.53 11.59 -14.66
CA GLU A 49 30.52 10.14 -14.47
C GLU A 49 30.91 9.74 -13.03
N GLN A 50 31.94 10.37 -12.46
CA GLN A 50 32.34 10.13 -11.07
C GLN A 50 31.25 10.53 -10.07
N LEU A 51 30.56 11.66 -10.26
CA LEU A 51 29.45 12.07 -9.41
C LEU A 51 28.25 11.12 -9.52
N ALA A 52 27.94 10.64 -10.73
CA ALA A 52 26.88 9.66 -10.93
C ALA A 52 27.20 8.32 -10.26
N ILE A 53 28.45 7.87 -10.30
CA ILE A 53 28.91 6.66 -9.60
C ILE A 53 28.81 6.85 -8.08
N ALA A 54 29.24 8.00 -7.55
CA ALA A 54 29.14 8.30 -6.11
C ALA A 54 27.69 8.30 -5.62
N ALA A 55 26.78 8.94 -6.36
CA ALA A 55 25.35 8.96 -6.03
C ALA A 55 24.72 7.55 -6.07
N LYS A 56 25.08 6.73 -7.06
CA LYS A 56 24.64 5.32 -7.14
C LYS A 56 25.12 4.51 -5.93
N ASN A 57 26.36 4.72 -5.51
CA ASN A 57 26.93 4.01 -4.35
C ASN A 57 26.26 4.43 -3.04
N GLU A 58 25.99 5.73 -2.85
CA GLU A 58 25.28 6.24 -1.68
C GLU A 58 23.85 5.71 -1.60
N ALA A 59 23.12 5.75 -2.73
CA ALA A 59 21.77 5.18 -2.83
C ALA A 59 21.76 3.67 -2.52
N ALA A 60 22.76 2.92 -2.99
CA ALA A 60 22.91 1.50 -2.68
C ALA A 60 23.19 1.26 -1.19
N GLN A 61 24.01 2.11 -0.55
CA GLN A 61 24.30 2.03 0.88
C GLN A 61 23.06 2.29 1.73
N LEU A 62 22.26 3.32 1.40
CA LEU A 62 21.01 3.62 2.09
C LEU A 62 19.99 2.48 1.96
N ARG A 63 19.85 1.88 0.77
CA ARG A 63 18.99 0.71 0.56
C ARG A 63 19.39 -0.48 1.41
N ARG A 64 20.70 -0.74 1.58
CA ARG A 64 21.20 -1.81 2.47
C ARG A 64 20.88 -1.52 3.94
N LYS A 65 21.09 -0.28 4.42
CA LYS A 65 20.73 0.13 5.80
C LYS A 65 19.24 -0.05 6.07
N LEU A 66 18.38 0.37 5.12
CA LEU A 66 16.93 0.26 5.26
C LEU A 66 16.46 -1.21 5.28
N LYS A 67 17.06 -2.07 4.47
CA LYS A 67 16.81 -3.53 4.50
C LYS A 67 17.22 -4.14 5.85
N SER A 68 18.37 -3.73 6.40
CA SER A 68 18.84 -4.19 7.73
C SER A 68 17.88 -3.78 8.84
N LEU A 69 17.44 -2.51 8.87
CA LEU A 69 16.50 -2.03 9.90
C LEU A 69 15.16 -2.75 9.84
N ARG A 70 14.63 -2.99 8.63
CA ARG A 70 13.39 -3.78 8.45
C ARG A 70 13.52 -5.20 8.99
N ALA A 71 14.65 -5.87 8.72
CA ALA A 71 14.91 -7.21 9.24
C ALA A 71 15.01 -7.22 10.78
N GLU A 72 15.62 -6.19 11.38
CA GLU A 72 15.71 -6.07 12.83
C GLU A 72 14.35 -5.83 13.49
N ILE A 73 13.51 -4.97 12.91
CA ILE A 73 12.12 -4.77 13.35
C ILE A 73 11.33 -6.07 13.27
N ALA A 74 11.43 -6.80 12.15
CA ALA A 74 10.76 -8.09 11.99
C ALA A 74 11.22 -9.11 13.05
N LYS A 75 12.52 -9.20 13.33
CA LYS A 75 13.08 -10.07 14.37
C LYS A 75 12.55 -9.72 15.76
N ARG A 76 12.43 -8.43 16.07
CA ARG A 76 11.87 -7.96 17.37
C ARG A 76 10.38 -8.24 17.48
N ASN A 77 9.61 -8.06 16.40
CA ASN A 77 8.20 -8.41 16.37
C ASN A 77 7.99 -9.91 16.60
N ALA A 78 8.79 -10.78 15.96
CA ALA A 78 8.75 -12.22 16.21
C ALA A 78 9.12 -12.58 17.67
N ALA A 79 10.08 -11.86 18.28
CA ALA A 79 10.43 -12.07 19.69
C ALA A 79 9.30 -11.66 20.65
N LEU A 80 8.49 -10.66 20.29
CA LEU A 80 7.31 -10.26 21.06
C LEU A 80 6.19 -11.31 21.00
N GLU A 81 6.07 -12.04 19.89
CA GLU A 81 5.09 -13.13 19.75
C GLU A 81 5.45 -14.37 20.59
N LEU A 82 6.73 -14.58 20.89
CA LEU A 82 7.22 -15.72 21.68
C LEU A 82 7.10 -15.53 23.19
N LEU A 83 6.71 -14.35 23.69
CA LEU A 83 6.51 -14.13 25.11
C LEU A 83 5.20 -14.81 25.58
N PRO A 84 5.26 -15.85 26.45
CA PRO A 84 4.09 -16.58 26.89
C PRO A 84 3.36 -15.78 27.97
N GLY A 85 2.14 -15.31 27.67
CA GLY A 85 1.24 -14.75 28.68
C GLY A 85 0.76 -13.33 28.42
N GLY A 86 -0.01 -13.12 27.35
CA GLY A 86 -0.75 -11.89 27.12
C GLY A 86 -1.99 -11.78 28.03
N SER A 87 -1.82 -11.34 29.28
CA SER A 87 -2.93 -10.78 30.07
C SER A 87 -3.08 -9.30 29.71
N LEU A 88 -3.89 -9.02 28.68
CA LEU A 88 -4.16 -7.68 28.12
C LEU A 88 -5.31 -6.96 28.85
N LEU A 89 -5.36 -7.00 30.19
CA LEU A 89 -6.53 -6.49 30.91
C LEU A 89 -6.60 -4.97 31.08
N GLY A 90 -5.50 -4.23 31.15
CA GLY A 90 -5.51 -2.77 31.43
C GLY A 90 -4.89 -1.83 30.38
N ALA A 91 -4.68 -2.26 29.14
CA ALA A 91 -4.31 -1.35 28.04
C ALA A 91 -5.44 -0.35 27.65
N ASP A 92 -6.66 -0.54 28.16
CA ASP A 92 -7.83 0.30 27.82
C ASP A 92 -7.87 1.66 28.52
N GLN A 93 -7.13 1.83 29.61
CA GLN A 93 -7.20 3.09 30.38
C GLN A 93 -6.30 4.18 29.79
N LEU A 94 -5.29 3.81 28.99
CA LEU A 94 -4.37 4.75 28.32
C LEU A 94 -4.81 5.16 26.91
N LEU A 95 -5.64 4.35 26.23
CA LEU A 95 -6.16 4.67 24.89
C LEU A 95 -7.25 5.76 24.88
N ARG A 96 -7.68 6.27 26.04
CA ARG A 96 -8.63 7.39 26.12
C ARG A 96 -7.99 8.77 25.93
N GLY A 97 -6.66 8.88 26.01
CA GLY A 97 -5.94 10.16 25.90
C GLY A 97 -5.39 10.49 24.51
N PHE A 98 -5.26 9.49 23.61
CA PHE A 98 -4.77 9.72 22.26
C PHE A 98 -5.95 10.02 21.33
N ARG A 99 -6.01 11.27 20.86
CA ARG A 99 -7.06 11.84 19.98
C ARG A 99 -7.72 10.82 19.03
N GLN A 100 -8.99 10.57 19.31
CA GLN A 100 -10.15 10.62 18.40
C GLN A 100 -9.77 11.38 17.11
N VAL A 101 -9.63 10.75 15.95
CA VAL A 101 -10.73 10.66 14.95
C VAL A 101 -10.69 9.33 14.16
N SER A 102 -9.55 8.62 14.09
CA SER A 102 -9.44 7.41 13.25
C SER A 102 -9.82 6.11 13.97
N LEU A 103 -9.41 5.97 15.24
CA LEU A 103 -9.68 4.75 16.01
C LEU A 103 -11.15 4.64 16.45
N ARG A 104 -11.86 5.75 16.64
CA ARG A 104 -13.27 5.71 17.08
C ARG A 104 -14.17 5.07 16.01
N SER A 105 -14.01 5.47 14.74
CA SER A 105 -14.73 4.87 13.61
C SER A 105 -14.35 3.41 13.41
N PHE A 106 -13.06 3.06 13.58
CA PHE A 106 -12.60 1.67 13.57
C PHE A 106 -13.25 0.85 14.70
N TRP A 107 -13.31 1.38 15.92
CA TRP A 107 -13.89 0.72 17.08
C TRP A 107 -15.42 0.70 17.06
N GLU A 108 -16.10 1.66 16.44
CA GLU A 108 -17.55 1.63 16.20
C GLU A 108 -17.90 0.57 15.16
N LEU A 109 -17.11 0.43 14.08
CA LEU A 109 -17.23 -0.68 13.13
C LEU A 109 -17.03 -2.07 13.77
N VAL A 110 -16.11 -2.17 14.73
CA VAL A 110 -15.83 -3.42 15.46
C VAL A 110 -16.87 -3.70 16.55
N ARG A 111 -17.55 -2.68 17.08
CA ARG A 111 -18.51 -2.79 18.19
C ARG A 111 -19.93 -3.12 17.73
N GLU A 112 -20.33 -2.68 16.55
CA GLU A 112 -21.64 -3.00 15.95
C GLU A 112 -21.63 -4.27 15.08
N GLY A 113 -20.46 -4.91 14.94
CA GLY A 113 -20.30 -6.18 14.25
C GLY A 113 -20.99 -7.32 15.00
N ASN A 114 -22.28 -7.51 14.71
CA ASN A 114 -23.00 -8.73 14.98
C ASN A 114 -22.21 -9.92 14.41
N SER A 115 -21.97 -10.91 15.25
CA SER A 115 -20.95 -11.96 15.17
C SER A 115 -21.07 -12.98 14.04
N GLU A 116 -21.92 -12.77 13.03
CA GLU A 116 -22.16 -13.78 12.00
C GLU A 116 -21.48 -13.44 10.66
N ALA A 117 -20.49 -14.28 10.34
CA ALA A 117 -20.04 -14.61 8.98
C ALA A 117 -19.16 -13.61 8.20
N LEU A 118 -18.13 -13.05 8.86
CA LEU A 118 -17.00 -12.46 8.14
C LEU A 118 -15.98 -13.55 7.73
N ARG A 119 -16.29 -14.28 6.65
CA ARG A 119 -15.33 -15.20 6.00
C ARG A 119 -14.23 -14.37 5.33
N GLN A 120 -13.00 -14.50 5.83
CA GLN A 120 -11.92 -13.55 5.55
C GLN A 120 -10.71 -14.15 4.84
N ASP A 121 -10.86 -15.35 4.29
CA ASP A 121 -9.75 -16.14 3.75
C ASP A 121 -9.20 -15.57 2.42
N ASP A 122 -9.86 -14.58 1.83
CA ASP A 122 -9.52 -14.06 0.51
C ASP A 122 -8.91 -12.65 0.52
N GLY A 123 -8.45 -12.11 1.65
CA GLY A 123 -7.91 -10.73 1.67
C GLY A 123 -8.97 -9.63 1.49
N PHE A 124 -10.26 -9.98 1.46
CA PHE A 124 -11.35 -9.00 1.43
C PHE A 124 -11.94 -8.80 2.82
N VAL A 125 -12.23 -7.55 3.16
CA VAL A 125 -13.01 -7.21 4.35
C VAL A 125 -14.44 -6.90 3.91
N GLN A 126 -15.39 -7.72 4.35
CA GLN A 126 -16.81 -7.53 4.08
C GLN A 126 -17.44 -6.60 5.12
N CYS A 127 -18.12 -5.55 4.66
CA CYS A 127 -18.85 -4.60 5.47
C CYS A 127 -20.33 -4.65 5.07
N VAL A 128 -21.10 -5.45 5.80
CA VAL A 128 -22.55 -5.64 5.58
C VAL A 128 -23.31 -4.39 6.03
N GLY A 129 -24.34 -4.01 5.27
CA GLY A 129 -25.15 -2.83 5.56
C GLY A 129 -24.39 -1.51 5.36
N LYS A 130 -23.30 -1.55 4.59
CA LYS A 130 -22.45 -0.39 4.33
C LYS A 130 -22.16 -0.25 2.84
N SER A 131 -22.06 1.00 2.40
CA SER A 131 -21.72 1.42 1.04
C SER A 131 -20.67 2.51 1.07
N CYS A 132 -19.91 2.69 -0.01
CA CYS A 132 -18.98 3.80 -0.14
C CYS A 132 -19.06 4.41 -1.55
N PHE A 133 -18.79 5.72 -1.63
CA PHE A 133 -18.66 6.47 -2.89
C PHE A 133 -19.83 6.32 -3.89
N GLN A 134 -21.09 6.42 -3.42
CA GLN A 134 -22.26 6.36 -4.31
C GLN A 134 -22.12 7.30 -5.53
N GLY A 135 -22.39 6.76 -6.73
CA GLY A 135 -22.34 7.50 -8.00
C GLY A 135 -20.96 7.67 -8.63
N GLN A 136 -19.89 7.13 -8.02
CA GLN A 136 -18.54 7.14 -8.59
C GLN A 136 -18.11 5.71 -8.95
N ASP A 137 -18.92 5.02 -9.75
CA ASP A 137 -18.69 3.64 -10.15
C ASP A 137 -17.70 3.60 -11.33
N ALA A 138 -16.54 2.97 -11.13
CA ALA A 138 -15.54 2.82 -12.18
C ALA A 138 -15.86 1.66 -13.13
N HIS A 139 -16.56 0.65 -12.61
CA HIS A 139 -17.05 -0.49 -13.36
C HIS A 139 -18.29 -1.05 -12.67
N VAL A 140 -19.18 -1.69 -13.43
CA VAL A 140 -20.40 -2.32 -12.91
C VAL A 140 -20.57 -3.67 -13.59
N MET A 141 -20.87 -4.72 -12.82
CA MET A 141 -21.19 -6.04 -13.34
C MET A 141 -22.28 -6.73 -12.51
N PRO A 142 -22.99 -7.74 -13.02
CA PRO A 142 -23.88 -8.56 -12.22
C PRO A 142 -23.13 -9.27 -11.08
N ALA A 143 -23.67 -9.22 -9.86
CA ALA A 143 -23.10 -9.86 -8.67
C ALA A 143 -23.52 -11.33 -8.55
N LEU A 144 -23.63 -12.05 -9.67
CA LEU A 144 -24.00 -13.47 -9.71
C LEU A 144 -22.92 -14.37 -9.13
N ASP A 145 -21.64 -13.99 -9.30
CA ASP A 145 -20.48 -14.67 -8.74
C ASP A 145 -19.56 -13.68 -8.01
N ILE A 146 -19.64 -13.70 -6.68
CA ILE A 146 -18.81 -12.87 -5.80
C ILE A 146 -17.31 -13.18 -5.98
N THR A 147 -16.94 -14.40 -6.36
CA THR A 147 -15.55 -14.79 -6.61
C THR A 147 -15.00 -14.08 -7.84
N ALA A 148 -15.78 -14.06 -8.93
CA ALA A 148 -15.46 -13.28 -10.13
C ALA A 148 -15.35 -11.78 -9.81
N CYS A 149 -16.27 -11.22 -9.00
CA CYS A 149 -16.17 -9.83 -8.57
C CYS A 149 -14.88 -9.56 -7.78
N LYS A 150 -14.50 -10.43 -6.85
CA LYS A 150 -13.24 -10.31 -6.09
C LYS A 150 -12.01 -10.37 -7.01
N GLN A 151 -12.01 -11.30 -7.97
CA GLN A 151 -10.91 -11.42 -8.95
C GLN A 151 -10.78 -10.16 -9.80
N LEU A 152 -11.90 -9.65 -10.32
CA LEU A 152 -11.91 -8.40 -11.08
C LEU A 152 -11.45 -7.21 -10.22
N CYS A 153 -11.89 -7.17 -8.96
CA CYS A 153 -11.47 -6.13 -8.01
C CYS A 153 -9.95 -6.11 -7.84
N ARG A 154 -9.29 -7.28 -7.78
CA ARG A 154 -7.83 -7.40 -7.66
C ARG A 154 -7.10 -7.13 -8.97
N ALA A 155 -7.62 -7.64 -10.08
CA ALA A 155 -6.98 -7.49 -11.39
C ALA A 155 -6.99 -6.03 -11.85
N GLY A 156 -8.10 -5.32 -11.60
CA GLY A 156 -8.29 -3.95 -12.06
C GLY A 156 -8.38 -3.82 -13.58
N THR A 157 -8.48 -2.59 -14.07
CA THR A 157 -8.54 -2.28 -15.51
C THR A 157 -7.51 -1.22 -15.87
N GLY A 158 -6.32 -1.59 -16.35
CA GLY A 158 -5.31 -0.69 -16.94
C GLY A 158 -4.66 0.36 -16.01
N SER A 159 -5.40 0.90 -15.05
CA SER A 159 -5.04 1.93 -14.07
C SER A 159 -4.83 1.37 -12.66
N GLY A 160 -4.77 0.04 -12.50
CA GLY A 160 -4.53 -0.65 -11.24
C GLY A 160 -5.78 -1.30 -10.63
N ALA A 161 -5.57 -2.02 -9.52
CA ALA A 161 -6.62 -2.71 -8.78
C ALA A 161 -7.66 -1.74 -8.19
N TYR A 162 -8.91 -2.17 -8.12
CA TYR A 162 -9.96 -1.43 -7.42
C TYR A 162 -9.77 -1.53 -5.91
N GLY A 163 -10.05 -0.44 -5.18
CA GLY A 163 -9.92 -0.43 -3.72
C GLY A 163 -11.09 -1.11 -3.01
N ALA A 164 -12.26 -1.15 -3.64
CA ALA A 164 -13.44 -1.84 -3.14
C ALA A 164 -14.45 -2.14 -4.26
N PHE A 165 -15.42 -2.99 -3.97
CA PHE A 165 -16.68 -3.04 -4.71
C PHE A 165 -17.87 -3.14 -3.76
N VAL A 166 -19.01 -2.60 -4.16
CA VAL A 166 -20.26 -2.62 -3.38
C VAL A 166 -21.27 -3.50 -4.10
N VAL A 167 -21.86 -4.47 -3.42
CA VAL A 167 -22.95 -5.28 -3.95
C VAL A 167 -24.27 -4.71 -3.47
N GLN A 168 -25.12 -4.31 -4.41
CA GLN A 168 -26.45 -3.75 -4.14
C GLN A 168 -27.40 -4.09 -5.30
N GLY A 169 -28.61 -4.55 -4.99
CA GLY A 169 -29.63 -4.83 -6.00
C GLY A 169 -29.23 -5.89 -7.04
N GLY A 170 -28.35 -6.84 -6.68
CA GLY A 170 -27.87 -7.87 -7.60
C GLY A 170 -26.72 -7.43 -8.52
N TYR A 171 -26.21 -6.21 -8.36
CA TYR A 171 -25.07 -5.68 -9.10
C TYR A 171 -23.89 -5.37 -8.19
N ALA A 172 -22.68 -5.49 -8.72
CA ALA A 172 -21.42 -5.12 -8.09
C ALA A 172 -20.88 -3.84 -8.73
N PHE A 173 -20.68 -2.81 -7.92
CA PHE A 173 -20.21 -1.49 -8.29
C PHE A 173 -18.78 -1.27 -7.80
N PHE A 174 -17.81 -1.15 -8.69
CA PHE A 174 -16.38 -1.10 -8.37
C PHE A 174 -15.89 0.33 -8.14
N ARG A 175 -14.98 0.50 -7.19
CA ARG A 175 -14.43 1.79 -6.75
C ARG A 175 -12.96 1.91 -7.14
N GLN A 176 -12.64 2.92 -7.94
CA GLN A 176 -11.25 3.24 -8.32
C GLN A 176 -10.44 3.80 -7.14
N GLN A 177 -11.12 4.35 -6.13
CA GLN A 177 -10.49 4.98 -4.98
C GLN A 177 -9.69 3.95 -4.17
N PRO A 178 -8.52 4.32 -3.61
CA PRO A 178 -7.76 3.44 -2.74
C PRO A 178 -8.59 2.89 -1.57
N VAL A 179 -8.27 1.67 -1.11
CA VAL A 179 -9.00 1.00 -0.03
C VAL A 179 -9.11 1.84 1.25
N GLY A 180 -8.08 2.63 1.57
CA GLY A 180 -8.08 3.55 2.70
C GLY A 180 -9.15 4.65 2.59
N GLN A 181 -9.34 5.21 1.39
CA GLN A 181 -10.39 6.19 1.12
C GLN A 181 -11.77 5.54 1.13
N CYS A 182 -11.90 4.35 0.53
CA CYS A 182 -13.16 3.57 0.55
C CYS A 182 -13.62 3.32 1.99
N ARG A 183 -12.69 2.97 2.88
CA ARG A 183 -12.96 2.76 4.31
C ARG A 183 -13.43 4.03 5.02
N GLN A 184 -12.82 5.18 4.71
CA GLN A 184 -13.18 6.46 5.33
C GLN A 184 -14.57 6.97 4.89
N GLN A 185 -15.04 6.55 3.72
CA GLN A 185 -16.34 6.95 3.15
C GLN A 185 -17.43 5.88 3.30
N LEU A 186 -17.27 4.91 4.20
CA LEU A 186 -18.34 3.97 4.51
C LEU A 186 -19.54 4.71 5.15
N ARG A 187 -20.72 4.50 4.57
CA ARG A 187 -22.01 4.99 5.07
C ARG A 187 -22.95 3.83 5.29
N ASP A 188 -23.86 3.98 6.24
CA ASP A 188 -24.94 3.02 6.47
C ASP A 188 -25.89 2.95 5.29
N GLU A 189 -26.01 1.77 4.72
CA GLU A 189 -26.92 1.45 3.63
C GLU A 189 -27.34 -0.03 3.77
N PRO A 190 -28.52 -0.31 4.33
CA PRO A 190 -28.88 -1.66 4.83
C PRO A 190 -28.92 -2.72 3.72
N ASN A 191 -29.17 -2.31 2.47
CA ASN A 191 -29.28 -3.20 1.32
C ASN A 191 -27.98 -3.30 0.50
N ALA A 192 -26.87 -2.78 1.04
CA ALA A 192 -25.57 -2.80 0.40
C ALA A 192 -24.56 -3.61 1.22
N THR A 193 -23.66 -4.31 0.53
CA THR A 193 -22.50 -4.96 1.14
C THR A 193 -21.23 -4.51 0.45
N THR A 194 -20.34 -3.85 1.17
CA THR A 194 -19.05 -3.41 0.64
C THR A 194 -17.97 -4.47 0.87
N TYR A 195 -17.20 -4.78 -0.16
CA TYR A 195 -16.01 -5.63 -0.08
C TYR A 195 -14.76 -4.78 -0.32
N LEU A 196 -13.99 -4.54 0.74
CA LEU A 196 -12.76 -3.77 0.69
C LEU A 196 -11.59 -4.67 0.29
N ASN A 197 -10.88 -4.32 -0.79
CA ASN A 197 -9.69 -5.01 -1.28
C ASN A 197 -8.48 -4.67 -0.40
N SER A 198 -8.33 -5.39 0.71
CA SER A 198 -7.19 -5.23 1.61
C SER A 198 -6.07 -6.19 1.19
N SER A 199 -4.82 -5.91 1.56
CA SER A 199 -3.78 -6.93 1.39
C SER A 199 -4.11 -8.16 2.25
N LEU A 200 -3.65 -9.34 1.81
CA LEU A 200 -3.78 -10.58 2.59
C LEU A 200 -3.24 -10.41 4.02
N GLU A 201 -2.08 -9.76 4.16
CA GLU A 201 -1.48 -9.45 5.46
C GLU A 201 -2.37 -8.53 6.32
N ALA A 202 -2.94 -7.48 5.73
CA ALA A 202 -3.82 -6.57 6.47
C ALA A 202 -5.14 -7.24 6.87
N ALA A 203 -5.68 -8.12 6.03
CA ALA A 203 -6.87 -8.90 6.34
C ALA A 203 -6.61 -9.88 7.49
N ALA A 204 -5.47 -10.59 7.46
CA ALA A 204 -5.03 -11.49 8.54
C ALA A 204 -4.87 -10.73 9.87
N LEU A 205 -4.15 -9.60 9.86
CA LEU A 205 -3.96 -8.77 11.05
C LEU A 205 -5.30 -8.29 11.63
N CYS A 206 -6.22 -7.84 10.77
CA CYS A 206 -7.56 -7.42 11.24
C CYS A 206 -8.34 -8.60 11.85
N ALA A 207 -8.19 -9.81 11.31
CA ALA A 207 -8.83 -11.01 11.85
C ALA A 207 -8.30 -11.33 13.27
N ASP A 208 -6.98 -11.24 13.47
CA ASP A 208 -6.36 -11.50 14.76
C ASP A 208 -6.74 -10.45 15.81
N ILE A 209 -6.79 -9.17 15.43
CA ILE A 209 -7.30 -8.10 16.30
C ILE A 209 -8.74 -8.39 16.73
N ARG A 210 -9.62 -8.79 15.79
CA ARG A 210 -11.01 -9.14 16.13
C ARG A 210 -11.10 -10.34 17.08
N LYS A 211 -10.32 -11.40 16.84
CA LYS A 211 -10.26 -12.58 17.73
C LYS A 211 -9.83 -12.17 19.14
N ALA A 212 -8.80 -11.33 19.24
CA ALA A 212 -8.32 -10.81 20.52
C ALA A 212 -9.40 -9.98 21.25
N VAL A 213 -10.12 -9.12 20.52
CA VAL A 213 -11.23 -8.32 21.07
C VAL A 213 -12.37 -9.20 21.55
N ALA A 214 -12.81 -10.17 20.74
CA ALA A 214 -13.87 -11.11 21.10
C ALA A 214 -13.49 -11.94 22.35
N ARG A 215 -12.26 -12.45 22.40
CA ARG A 215 -11.74 -13.16 23.59
C ARG A 215 -11.76 -12.26 24.83
N ARG A 216 -11.37 -10.99 24.71
CA ARG A 216 -11.40 -10.04 25.82
C ARG A 216 -12.81 -9.71 26.29
N GLN A 217 -13.77 -9.60 25.37
CA GLN A 217 -15.17 -9.41 25.71
C GLN A 217 -15.72 -10.62 26.46
N GLU A 218 -15.34 -11.83 26.08
CA GLU A 218 -15.77 -13.06 26.77
C GLU A 218 -15.20 -13.13 28.19
N LEU A 219 -13.91 -12.82 28.38
CA LEU A 219 -13.31 -12.74 29.71
C LEU A 219 -14.05 -11.73 30.61
N ARG A 220 -14.42 -10.56 30.08
CA ARG A 220 -15.23 -9.57 30.83
C ARG A 220 -16.63 -10.07 31.17
N LYS A 221 -17.23 -10.93 30.34
CA LYS A 221 -18.53 -11.55 30.64
C LYS A 221 -18.37 -12.61 31.73
N GLN A 222 -17.27 -13.36 31.73
CA GLN A 222 -16.95 -14.33 32.77
C GLN A 222 -16.72 -13.64 34.12
N ASP A 223 -15.95 -12.55 34.17
CA ASP A 223 -15.75 -11.74 35.39
C ASP A 223 -17.07 -11.18 35.96
N ARG A 224 -18.06 -10.91 35.09
CA ARG A 224 -19.39 -10.45 35.52
C ARG A 224 -20.29 -11.58 36.01
N ARG A 225 -20.07 -12.82 35.57
CA ARG A 225 -20.86 -14.00 35.95
C ARG A 225 -20.28 -14.75 37.14
N GLY A 226 -18.96 -14.68 37.33
CA GLY A 226 -18.26 -15.25 38.47
C GLY A 226 -18.38 -14.34 39.69
N GLU A 227 -19.23 -14.78 40.62
CA GLU A 227 -19.06 -14.69 42.08
C GLU A 227 -17.94 -13.79 42.63
N ALA A 228 -18.34 -12.91 43.54
CA ALA A 228 -17.49 -12.22 44.51
C ALA A 228 -16.65 -13.22 45.34
N ALA A 229 -15.55 -13.73 44.77
CA ALA A 229 -14.58 -14.53 45.49
C ALA A 229 -13.63 -13.60 46.29
N PRO A 230 -13.23 -14.01 47.50
CA PRO A 230 -12.70 -13.12 48.53
C PRO A 230 -11.31 -12.55 48.18
N ALA A 231 -11.16 -11.26 48.42
CA ALA A 231 -10.06 -10.38 48.02
C ALA A 231 -8.68 -10.61 48.69
N ALA A 232 -8.36 -11.81 49.18
CA ALA A 232 -7.31 -11.96 50.19
C ALA A 232 -5.87 -12.22 49.68
N ASN A 233 -5.61 -12.46 48.38
CA ASN A 233 -4.24 -12.78 47.91
C ASN A 233 -3.87 -12.22 46.52
N SER A 234 -4.31 -11.00 46.18
CA SER A 234 -4.08 -10.38 44.86
C SER A 234 -2.81 -9.50 44.75
N ALA A 235 -2.06 -9.30 45.84
CA ALA A 235 -0.85 -8.46 45.85
C ALA A 235 0.20 -8.79 44.76
N PRO A 236 0.55 -10.07 44.47
CA PRO A 236 1.53 -10.37 43.41
C PRO A 236 0.99 -10.09 41.98
N MET A 237 -0.32 -10.11 41.78
CA MET A 237 -0.93 -9.80 40.48
C MET A 237 -0.90 -8.29 40.20
N VAL A 238 -1.03 -7.45 41.23
CA VAL A 238 -0.97 -5.98 41.07
C VAL A 238 0.44 -5.53 40.68
N GLU A 239 1.48 -6.13 41.24
CA GLU A 239 2.87 -5.74 40.94
C GLU A 239 3.30 -6.22 39.54
N THR A 240 2.91 -7.42 39.14
CA THR A 240 3.12 -7.91 37.75
C THR A 240 2.39 -7.03 36.73
N TRP A 241 1.16 -6.59 37.05
CA TRP A 241 0.41 -5.66 36.22
C TRP A 241 1.13 -4.31 36.06
N ARG A 242 1.63 -3.72 37.15
CA ARG A 242 2.40 -2.45 37.11
C ARG A 242 3.68 -2.57 36.29
N SER A 243 4.40 -3.67 36.43
CA SER A 243 5.62 -3.93 35.65
C SER A 243 5.33 -3.98 34.15
N LEU A 244 4.30 -4.74 33.75
CA LEU A 244 3.85 -4.80 32.35
C LEU A 244 3.39 -3.44 31.83
N GLU A 245 2.69 -2.66 32.64
CA GLU A 245 2.26 -1.30 32.27
C GLU A 245 3.45 -0.36 32.06
N ALA A 246 4.46 -0.41 32.94
CA ALA A 246 5.67 0.38 32.79
C ALA A 246 6.44 0.00 31.52
N GLU A 247 6.52 -1.30 31.20
CA GLU A 247 7.15 -1.77 29.97
C GLU A 247 6.35 -1.34 28.72
N LEU A 248 5.02 -1.45 28.76
CA LEU A 248 4.14 -1.00 27.68
C LEU A 248 4.32 0.50 27.41
N ARG A 249 4.44 1.33 28.45
CA ARG A 249 4.72 2.76 28.33
C ARG A 249 6.07 3.02 27.67
N ARG A 250 7.15 2.33 28.09
CA ARG A 250 8.49 2.44 27.47
C ARG A 250 8.47 2.04 25.99
N LYS A 251 7.79 0.94 25.65
CA LYS A 251 7.63 0.50 24.26
C LYS A 251 6.81 1.48 23.43
N SER A 252 5.74 2.04 24.01
CA SER A 252 4.93 3.07 23.34
C SER A 252 5.72 4.35 23.07
N THR A 253 6.51 4.83 24.04
CA THR A 253 7.37 6.01 23.83
C THR A 253 8.42 5.77 22.76
N HIS A 254 9.04 4.59 22.78
CA HIS A 254 10.03 4.22 21.76
C HIS A 254 9.41 4.06 20.37
N SER A 255 8.20 3.49 20.27
CA SER A 255 7.47 3.39 19.00
C SER A 255 7.16 4.77 18.41
N LEU A 256 6.76 5.74 19.24
CA LEU A 256 6.50 7.11 18.81
C LEU A 256 7.80 7.80 18.34
N GLU A 257 8.91 7.58 19.03
CA GLU A 257 10.23 8.07 18.63
C GLU A 257 10.65 7.50 17.28
N LEU A 258 10.49 6.19 17.05
CA LEU A 258 10.75 5.57 15.76
C LEU A 258 9.87 6.14 14.65
N HIS A 259 8.57 6.37 14.92
CA HIS A 259 7.68 7.00 13.95
C HIS A 259 8.12 8.41 13.58
N ARG A 260 8.53 9.24 14.56
CA ARG A 260 9.09 10.57 14.28
C ARG A 260 10.34 10.47 13.41
N ARG A 261 11.26 9.57 13.74
CA ARG A 261 12.48 9.38 12.96
C ARG A 261 12.22 8.90 11.53
N VAL A 262 11.22 8.05 11.32
CA VAL A 262 10.80 7.65 9.97
C VAL A 262 10.26 8.84 9.19
N HIS A 263 9.41 9.67 9.81
CA HIS A 263 8.88 10.88 9.21
C HIS A 263 10.00 11.87 8.83
N ASP A 264 10.95 12.13 9.72
CA ASP A 264 12.10 13.01 9.45
C ASP A 264 12.94 12.49 8.25
N LEU A 265 13.12 11.17 8.15
CA LEU A 265 13.83 10.54 7.02
C LEU A 265 13.04 10.61 5.71
N GLU A 266 11.72 10.52 5.77
CA GLU A 266 10.84 10.69 4.61
C GLU A 266 10.89 12.14 4.08
N GLU A 267 10.85 13.13 4.98
CA GLU A 267 11.01 14.55 4.63
C GLU A 267 12.38 14.82 3.99
N GLU A 268 13.47 14.29 4.56
CA GLU A 268 14.81 14.45 4.00
C GLU A 268 14.92 13.81 2.60
N LEU A 269 14.35 12.61 2.41
CA LEU A 269 14.32 11.96 1.10
C LEU A 269 13.53 12.78 0.07
N GLN A 270 12.38 13.34 0.48
CA GLN A 270 11.56 14.18 -0.39
C GLN A 270 12.30 15.46 -0.79
N LYS A 271 13.04 16.08 0.14
CA LYS A 271 13.90 17.23 -0.13
C LYS A 271 15.04 16.90 -1.09
N GLN A 272 15.66 15.73 -0.95
CA GLN A 272 16.70 15.26 -1.87
C GLN A 272 16.13 15.07 -3.29
N LEU A 273 14.97 14.44 -3.42
CA LEU A 273 14.30 14.26 -4.72
C LEU A 273 13.98 15.60 -5.39
N GLN A 274 13.42 16.56 -4.66
CA GLN A 274 13.16 17.91 -5.18
C GLN A 274 14.46 18.61 -5.63
N GLY A 275 15.54 18.43 -4.89
CA GLY A 275 16.86 18.95 -5.26
C GLY A 275 17.39 18.32 -6.55
N THR A 276 17.19 17.00 -6.73
CA THR A 276 17.56 16.29 -7.97
C THR A 276 16.70 16.76 -9.14
N ASP A 277 15.40 16.92 -8.97
CA ASP A 277 14.49 17.40 -10.02
C ASP A 277 14.87 18.82 -10.46
N THR A 278 15.14 19.72 -9.51
CA THR A 278 15.60 21.09 -9.82
C THR A 278 16.91 21.07 -10.63
N ARG A 279 17.87 20.20 -10.27
CA ARG A 279 19.13 20.07 -11.04
C ARG A 279 18.87 19.53 -12.44
N MET A 280 17.97 18.56 -12.59
CA MET A 280 17.59 18.01 -13.90
C MET A 280 16.92 19.07 -14.78
N GLU A 281 16.05 19.90 -14.22
CA GLU A 281 15.44 21.03 -14.95
C GLU A 281 16.48 22.06 -15.40
N GLN A 282 17.48 22.37 -14.56
CA GLN A 282 18.60 23.24 -14.92
C GLN A 282 19.42 22.67 -16.08
N VAL A 283 19.76 21.37 -16.03
CA VAL A 283 20.48 20.69 -17.11
C VAL A 283 19.66 20.71 -18.41
N LEU A 284 18.37 20.38 -18.35
CA LEU A 284 17.50 20.42 -19.53
C LEU A 284 17.37 21.83 -20.11
N SER A 285 17.29 22.86 -19.26
CA SER A 285 17.28 24.26 -19.68
C SER A 285 18.58 24.65 -20.38
N ALA A 286 19.74 24.28 -19.81
CA ALA A 286 21.05 24.53 -20.40
C ALA A 286 21.21 23.84 -21.77
N VAL A 287 20.79 22.57 -21.88
CA VAL A 287 20.81 21.82 -23.16
C VAL A 287 19.91 22.47 -24.21
N ARG A 288 18.71 22.93 -23.84
CA ARG A 288 17.83 23.66 -24.77
C ARG A 288 18.43 24.99 -25.22
N SER A 289 19.05 25.74 -24.31
CA SER A 289 19.74 26.99 -24.64
C SER A 289 20.89 26.76 -25.62
N ALA A 290 21.75 25.76 -25.35
CA ALA A 290 22.85 25.37 -26.23
C ALA A 290 22.36 24.94 -27.62
N ALA A 291 21.28 24.15 -27.69
CA ALA A 291 20.69 23.74 -28.97
C ALA A 291 20.17 24.95 -29.79
N MET A 292 19.56 25.94 -29.13
CA MET A 292 19.11 27.16 -29.78
C MET A 292 20.28 28.01 -30.30
N HIS A 293 21.37 28.09 -29.54
CA HIS A 293 22.60 28.75 -29.99
C HIS A 293 23.19 28.08 -31.24
N LEU A 294 23.36 26.76 -31.24
CA LEU A 294 23.86 26.02 -32.40
C LEU A 294 22.98 26.19 -33.64
N LYS A 295 21.65 26.20 -33.46
CA LYS A 295 20.71 26.46 -34.56
C LYS A 295 20.86 27.87 -35.13
N SER A 296 21.10 28.86 -34.26
CA SER A 296 21.31 30.25 -34.68
C SER A 296 22.65 30.45 -35.40
N GLU A 297 23.70 29.71 -35.03
CA GLU A 297 25.01 29.74 -35.69
C GLU A 297 24.95 29.07 -37.06
N ALA A 298 24.29 27.91 -37.17
CA ALA A 298 24.07 27.24 -38.46
C ALA A 298 23.35 28.17 -39.45
N ALA A 299 22.29 28.85 -39.01
CA ALA A 299 21.54 29.80 -39.85
C ALA A 299 22.36 31.06 -40.26
N ARG A 300 23.44 31.38 -39.56
CA ARG A 300 24.35 32.47 -39.94
C ARG A 300 25.37 32.02 -40.99
N ASN A 301 25.80 30.76 -40.95
CA ASN A 301 26.79 30.21 -41.88
C ASN A 301 26.20 29.87 -43.27
N ASP A 302 24.89 29.69 -43.37
CA ASP A 302 24.18 29.45 -44.65
C ASP A 302 23.96 30.73 -45.49
N LYS A 303 24.42 31.89 -45.02
CA LYS A 303 24.34 33.18 -45.73
C LYS A 303 25.69 33.57 -46.31
#